data_AF-A0A7T8I1D9-F1
#
_entry.id   AF-A0A7T8I1D9-F1
#
_cell.length_a   1.000
_cell.length_b   1.000
_cell.length_c   1.000
_cell.angle_alpha   90.00
_cell.angle_beta   90.00
_cell.angle_gamma   90.00
#
_symmetry.space_group_name_H-M   'P 1'
#
loop_
_entity.id
_entity.type
_entity.pdbx_description
1 polymer ?
#
loop_
_entity_poly.entity_id
_entity_poly.type
_entity_poly.pdbx_seq_one_letter_code
_entity_poly.pdbx_strand_id
1 'polypeptide(L)'
;FADIGDIIRGKDLYLGNKKKKLNGKETEREKLEKNLKDIFKKIYGELSRKNGVKDHYNDPKGDFFKLREDWWNNNRKMVWRAITCGAPKEAQYFRPTCGSGNWTKDNCRCAIHGVPTYFDYVPQYLR
;
A
#
# COMPACT_ATOMS: atom_id res chain seq x y z
N PHE A 1 -1.84 2.19 -7.86
CA PHE A 1 -2.21 2.48 -6.45
C PHE A 1 -2.56 1.20 -5.70
N ALA A 2 -3.56 0.42 -6.14
CA ALA A 2 -3.94 -0.83 -5.48
C ALA A 2 -2.79 -1.86 -5.41
N ASP A 3 -2.04 -2.07 -6.50
CA ASP A 3 -0.90 -2.99 -6.49
C ASP A 3 0.23 -2.53 -5.56
N ILE A 4 0.48 -1.22 -5.46
CA ILE A 4 1.42 -0.68 -4.47
C ILE A 4 0.93 -0.99 -3.05
N GLY A 5 -0.37 -0.83 -2.80
CA GLY A 5 -0.98 -1.20 -1.53
C GLY A 5 -0.80 -2.69 -1.21
N ASP A 6 -0.94 -3.57 -2.20
CA ASP A 6 -0.71 -5.00 -2.03
C ASP A 6 0.76 -5.35 -1.79
N ILE A 7 1.70 -4.72 -2.49
CA ILE A 7 3.13 -4.86 -2.23
C ILE A 7 3.44 -4.42 -0.80
N ILE A 8 2.97 -3.25 -0.39
CA ILE A 8 3.21 -2.72 0.96
C ILE A 8 2.57 -3.59 2.02
N ARG A 9 1.45 -4.29 1.75
CA ARG A 9 0.77 -5.16 2.72
C ARG A 9 1.18 -6.63 2.64
N GLY A 10 2.05 -7.01 1.71
CA GLY A 10 2.46 -8.40 1.51
C GLY A 10 1.39 -9.28 0.85
N LYS A 11 0.42 -8.67 0.15
CA LYS A 11 -0.70 -9.34 -0.54
C LYS A 11 -0.49 -9.48 -2.05
N ASP A 12 0.55 -8.88 -2.60
CA ASP A 12 0.84 -8.96 -4.03
C ASP A 12 1.16 -10.40 -4.46
N LEU A 13 0.63 -10.86 -5.58
CA LEU A 13 0.75 -12.22 -6.10
C LEU A 13 1.85 -12.35 -7.17
N TYR A 14 2.48 -11.26 -7.60
CA TYR A 14 3.50 -11.29 -8.64
C TYR A 14 4.81 -11.91 -8.16
N LEU A 15 5.06 -13.17 -8.53
CA LEU A 15 6.19 -13.99 -8.04
C LEU A 15 7.60 -13.56 -8.52
N GLY A 16 7.75 -12.47 -9.27
CA GLY A 16 9.03 -12.07 -9.86
C GLY A 16 9.42 -12.87 -11.11
N ASN A 17 10.69 -12.81 -11.49
CA ASN A 17 11.20 -13.48 -12.67
C ASN A 17 11.17 -15.02 -12.50
N LYS A 18 10.30 -15.69 -13.27
CA LYS A 18 10.13 -17.16 -13.25
C LYS A 18 11.44 -17.93 -13.44
N LYS A 19 12.33 -17.47 -14.34
CA LYS A 19 13.61 -18.14 -14.60
C LYS A 19 14.57 -18.05 -13.41
N LYS A 20 14.60 -16.90 -12.72
CA LYS A 20 15.38 -16.76 -11.48
C LYS A 20 14.84 -17.70 -10.40
N LYS A 21 13.52 -17.70 -10.20
CA LYS A 21 12.84 -18.57 -9.23
C LYS A 21 13.10 -20.05 -9.47
N LEU A 22 12.99 -20.52 -10.73
CA LEU A 22 13.27 -21.91 -11.10
C LEU A 22 14.73 -22.31 -10.87
N ASN A 23 15.67 -21.37 -11.01
CA ASN A 23 17.09 -21.60 -10.78
C ASN A 23 17.52 -21.35 -9.32
N GLY A 24 16.57 -21.21 -8.39
CA GLY A 24 16.84 -20.93 -6.98
C GLY A 24 17.52 -19.58 -6.71
N LYS A 25 17.47 -18.65 -7.66
CA LYS A 25 18.05 -17.31 -7.51
C LYS A 25 17.04 -16.35 -6.92
N GLU A 26 17.49 -15.52 -5.97
CA GLU A 26 16.70 -14.43 -5.40
C GLU A 26 16.12 -13.54 -6.51
N THR A 27 14.83 -13.32 -6.42
CA THR A 27 14.05 -12.45 -7.31
C THR A 27 14.02 -11.02 -6.77
N GLU A 28 13.71 -10.07 -7.65
CA GLU A 28 13.48 -8.67 -7.28
C GLU A 28 12.37 -8.53 -6.23
N ARG A 29 11.34 -9.40 -6.31
CA ARG A 29 10.24 -9.48 -5.35
C ARG A 29 10.73 -9.92 -3.97
N GLU A 30 11.53 -10.98 -3.88
CA GLU A 30 12.08 -11.47 -2.61
C GLU A 30 12.97 -10.42 -1.95
N LYS A 31 13.83 -9.76 -2.74
CA LYS A 31 14.65 -8.65 -2.26
C LYS A 31 13.81 -7.50 -1.72
N LEU A 32 12.74 -7.11 -2.43
CA LEU A 32 11.82 -6.07 -2.01
C LEU A 32 11.09 -6.45 -0.72
N GLU A 33 10.57 -7.66 -0.63
CA GLU A 33 9.84 -8.15 0.55
C GLU A 33 10.75 -8.22 1.78
N LYS A 34 12.01 -8.65 1.61
CA LYS A 34 13.02 -8.62 2.68
C LYS A 34 13.25 -7.20 3.19
N ASN A 35 13.43 -6.24 2.28
CA ASN A 35 13.59 -4.83 2.66
C ASN A 35 12.37 -4.28 3.40
N LEU A 36 11.15 -4.63 2.95
CA LEU A 36 9.92 -4.22 3.62
C LEU A 36 9.83 -4.80 5.03
N LYS A 37 10.13 -6.10 5.21
CA LYS A 37 10.19 -6.72 6.54
C LYS A 37 11.20 -6.04 7.45
N ASP A 38 12.38 -5.70 6.94
CA ASP A 38 13.40 -4.99 7.73
C ASP A 38 12.95 -3.58 8.14
N ILE A 39 12.26 -2.86 7.26
CA ILE A 39 11.66 -1.54 7.56
C ILE A 39 10.57 -1.68 8.63
N PHE A 40 9.63 -2.60 8.46
CA PHE A 40 8.52 -2.79 9.39
C PHE A 40 8.97 -3.35 10.74
N LYS A 41 10.05 -4.14 10.78
CA LYS A 41 10.71 -4.56 12.02
C LYS A 41 11.24 -3.36 12.82
N LYS A 42 11.85 -2.38 12.14
CA LYS A 42 12.30 -1.13 12.79
C LYS A 42 11.11 -0.32 13.30
N ILE A 43 10.07 -0.15 12.48
CA ILE A 43 8.83 0.54 12.90
C ILE A 43 8.22 -0.14 14.12
N TYR A 44 8.09 -1.47 14.11
CA TYR A 44 7.58 -2.26 15.23
C TYR A 44 8.43 -2.09 16.51
N GLY A 45 9.75 -2.05 16.39
CA GLY A 45 10.66 -1.76 17.50
C GLY A 45 10.48 -0.36 18.09
N GLU A 46 10.15 0.64 17.27
CA GLU A 46 9.85 2.00 17.72
C GLU A 46 8.50 2.09 18.47
N LEU A 47 7.53 1.23 18.15
CA LEU A 47 6.24 1.18 18.86
C LEU A 47 6.37 0.84 20.35
N SER A 48 7.40 0.08 20.76
CA SER A 48 7.67 -0.20 22.18
C SER A 48 7.87 1.07 23.01
N ARG A 49 8.37 2.15 22.41
CA ARG A 49 8.68 3.40 23.12
C ARG A 49 7.42 4.24 23.40
N LYS A 50 6.27 3.88 22.85
CA LYS A 50 5.01 4.64 22.96
C LYS A 50 3.85 3.77 23.46
N ASN A 51 3.82 3.50 24.77
CA ASN A 51 2.62 3.06 25.51
C ASN A 51 2.02 1.70 25.10
N GLY A 52 2.82 0.63 24.98
CA GLY A 52 2.28 -0.74 24.88
C GLY A 52 1.60 -1.12 23.56
N VAL A 53 1.57 -0.21 22.58
CA VAL A 53 0.99 -0.45 21.24
C VAL A 53 1.66 -1.60 20.50
N LYS A 54 2.90 -1.92 20.84
CA LYS A 54 3.67 -3.02 20.26
C LYS A 54 2.97 -4.38 20.40
N ASP A 55 2.32 -4.65 21.52
CA ASP A 55 1.69 -5.95 21.77
C ASP A 55 0.47 -6.17 20.87
N HIS A 56 -0.20 -5.09 20.45
CA HIS A 56 -1.29 -5.14 19.48
C HIS A 56 -0.86 -5.68 18.10
N TYR A 57 0.42 -5.54 17.78
CA TYR A 57 1.05 -5.95 16.52
C TYR A 57 2.00 -7.13 16.70
N ASN A 58 1.88 -7.89 17.80
CA ASN A 58 2.74 -9.05 18.02
C ASN A 58 2.64 -10.03 16.85
N ASP A 59 3.77 -10.28 16.20
CA ASP A 59 3.88 -11.19 15.07
C ASP A 59 5.16 -12.04 15.20
N PRO A 60 5.04 -13.28 15.69
CA PRO A 60 6.17 -14.20 15.84
C PRO A 60 6.86 -14.53 14.51
N LYS A 61 6.16 -14.42 13.37
CA LYS A 61 6.72 -14.72 12.04
C LYS A 61 7.51 -13.55 11.46
N GLY A 62 7.34 -12.35 12.02
CA GLY A 62 8.04 -11.14 11.57
C GLY A 62 7.62 -10.66 10.18
N ASP A 63 6.39 -10.98 9.76
CA ASP A 63 5.81 -10.51 8.50
C ASP A 63 5.12 -9.13 8.65
N PHE A 64 4.71 -8.82 9.88
CA PHE A 64 4.06 -7.59 10.32
C PHE A 64 2.77 -7.25 9.57
N PHE A 65 2.03 -8.26 9.08
CA PHE A 65 0.87 -8.03 8.21
C PHE A 65 -0.14 -7.03 8.76
N LYS A 66 -0.53 -7.17 10.03
CA LYS A 66 -1.47 -6.25 10.68
C LYS A 66 -0.94 -4.81 10.74
N LEU A 67 0.34 -4.65 11.09
CA LEU A 67 1.00 -3.33 11.11
C LEU A 67 1.09 -2.72 9.70
N ARG A 68 1.38 -3.55 8.69
CA ARG A 68 1.44 -3.12 7.28
C ARG A 68 0.08 -2.69 6.76
N GLU A 69 -1.00 -3.39 7.13
CA GLU A 69 -2.38 -3.02 6.80
C GLU A 69 -2.78 -1.67 7.41
N ASP A 70 -2.55 -1.49 8.71
CA ASP A 70 -2.86 -0.24 9.40
C ASP A 70 -2.00 0.92 8.88
N TRP A 71 -0.73 0.67 8.62
CA TRP A 71 0.16 1.65 8.02
C TRP A 71 -0.36 2.09 6.65
N TRP A 72 -0.78 1.16 5.79
CA TRP A 72 -1.39 1.51 4.51
C TRP A 72 -2.66 2.32 4.70
N ASN A 73 -3.59 1.87 5.56
CA ASN A 73 -4.84 2.56 5.84
C ASN A 73 -4.62 4.02 6.28
N ASN A 74 -3.64 4.26 7.15
CA ASN A 74 -3.31 5.59 7.62
C ASN A 74 -2.65 6.47 6.55
N ASN A 75 -1.77 5.90 5.71
CA ASN A 75 -0.94 6.66 4.77
C ASN A 75 -1.47 6.71 3.33
N ARG A 76 -2.48 5.91 2.97
CA ARG A 76 -2.98 5.77 1.59
C ARG A 76 -3.39 7.09 0.93
N LYS A 77 -3.90 8.06 1.71
CA LYS A 77 -4.24 9.41 1.22
C LYS A 77 -3.01 10.16 0.72
N MET A 78 -1.92 10.09 1.47
CA MET A 78 -0.65 10.72 1.11
C MET A 78 -0.01 10.04 -0.10
N VAL A 79 -0.09 8.70 -0.17
CA VAL A 79 0.37 7.93 -1.33
C VAL A 79 -0.42 8.30 -2.59
N TRP A 80 -1.75 8.40 -2.50
CA TRP A 80 -2.59 8.85 -3.62
C TRP A 80 -2.20 10.24 -4.10
N ARG A 81 -2.00 11.19 -3.17
CA ARG A 81 -1.54 12.54 -3.49
C ARG A 81 -0.19 12.50 -4.22
N ALA A 82 0.78 11.71 -3.77
CA ALA A 82 2.07 11.58 -4.43
C ALA A 82 1.95 11.03 -5.85
N ILE A 83 1.23 9.92 -6.05
CA ILE A 83 1.08 9.28 -7.36
C ILE A 83 0.37 10.20 -8.37
N THR A 84 -0.60 10.99 -7.90
CA THR A 84 -1.35 11.90 -8.74
C THR A 84 -0.67 13.26 -8.96
N CYS A 85 0.52 13.49 -8.39
CA CYS A 85 1.16 14.81 -8.45
C CYS A 85 1.46 15.29 -9.88
N GLY A 86 1.73 14.37 -10.81
CA GLY A 86 1.99 14.69 -12.21
C GLY A 86 0.81 14.50 -13.16
N ALA A 87 -0.38 14.15 -12.67
CA ALA A 87 -1.55 14.02 -13.56
C ALA A 87 -1.96 15.40 -14.10
N PRO A 88 -2.63 15.51 -15.26
CA PRO A 88 -3.19 16.80 -15.72
C PRO A 88 -4.18 17.38 -14.71
N LYS A 89 -4.31 18.71 -14.61
CA LYS A 89 -5.21 19.34 -13.63
C LYS A 89 -6.68 18.96 -13.88
N GLU A 90 -7.03 18.83 -15.15
CA GLU A 90 -8.34 18.50 -15.68
C GLU A 90 -8.61 16.99 -15.67
N ALA A 91 -7.61 16.17 -15.35
CA ALA A 91 -7.77 14.73 -15.30
C ALA A 91 -8.71 14.33 -14.16
N GLN A 92 -9.61 13.41 -14.49
CA GLN A 92 -10.62 12.89 -13.57
C GLN A 92 -10.44 11.39 -13.39
N TYR A 93 -10.77 10.90 -12.19
CA TYR A 93 -11.02 9.49 -11.97
C TYR A 93 -12.25 9.07 -12.78
N PHE A 94 -12.25 7.85 -13.31
CA PHE A 94 -13.21 7.39 -14.34
C PHE A 94 -14.67 7.32 -13.90
N ARG A 95 -14.98 7.56 -12.62
CA ARG A 95 -16.36 7.63 -12.11
C ARG A 95 -16.53 8.74 -11.08
N PRO A 96 -17.73 9.34 -10.98
CA PRO A 96 -18.07 10.25 -9.89
C PRO A 96 -18.01 9.51 -8.54
N THR A 97 -17.21 10.02 -7.62
CA THR A 97 -16.92 9.30 -6.36
C THR A 97 -16.51 10.22 -5.21
N CYS A 98 -16.47 11.54 -5.44
CA CYS A 98 -16.19 12.52 -4.40
C CYS A 98 -17.51 12.92 -3.72
N GLY A 99 -17.70 12.50 -2.46
CA GLY A 99 -18.90 12.84 -1.69
C GLY A 99 -20.18 12.38 -2.40
N SER A 100 -21.12 13.30 -2.62
CA SER A 100 -22.43 13.10 -3.27
C SER A 100 -22.36 12.83 -4.79
N GLY A 101 -21.39 12.04 -5.25
CA GLY A 101 -21.26 11.72 -6.68
C GLY A 101 -20.64 12.83 -7.52
N ASN A 102 -19.78 13.67 -6.94
CA ASN A 102 -19.00 14.62 -7.72
C ASN A 102 -17.80 13.95 -8.39
N TRP A 103 -17.42 14.47 -9.55
CA TRP A 103 -16.16 14.12 -10.20
C TRP A 103 -14.97 14.63 -9.40
N THR A 104 -13.86 13.90 -9.48
CA THR A 104 -12.57 14.43 -9.02
C THR A 104 -12.18 15.64 -9.86
N LYS A 105 -11.48 16.59 -9.24
CA LYS A 105 -10.84 17.73 -9.89
C LYS A 105 -9.36 17.74 -9.49
N ASP A 106 -8.57 18.64 -10.08
CA ASP A 106 -7.18 18.88 -9.66
C ASP A 106 -6.34 17.61 -9.54
N ASN A 107 -6.03 17.00 -10.69
CA ASN A 107 -5.15 15.85 -10.78
C ASN A 107 -5.78 14.57 -10.18
N CYS A 108 -7.01 14.21 -10.58
CA CYS A 108 -7.71 13.01 -10.07
C CYS A 108 -7.91 12.98 -8.54
N ARG A 109 -8.18 14.12 -7.89
CA ARG A 109 -8.37 14.21 -6.43
C ARG A 109 -9.76 14.71 -6.06
N CYS A 110 -10.22 14.35 -4.86
CA CYS A 110 -11.36 15.02 -4.25
C CYS A 110 -10.90 16.27 -3.49
N ALA A 111 -11.79 17.25 -3.32
CA ALA A 111 -11.48 18.52 -2.62
C ALA A 111 -10.91 18.31 -1.20
N ILE A 112 -11.40 17.30 -0.47
CA ILE A 112 -10.88 16.91 0.86
C ILE A 112 -9.59 16.08 0.80
N HIS A 113 -8.90 16.04 -0.34
CA HIS A 113 -7.77 15.16 -0.64
C HIS A 113 -8.02 13.68 -0.32
N GLY A 114 -9.29 13.26 -0.40
CA GLY A 114 -9.69 11.87 -0.27
C GLY A 114 -9.21 11.02 -1.44
N VAL A 115 -8.99 9.73 -1.18
CA VAL A 115 -8.72 8.75 -2.24
C VAL A 115 -10.05 8.42 -2.93
N PRO A 116 -10.20 8.65 -4.25
CA PRO A 116 -11.44 8.44 -4.99
C PRO A 116 -11.72 6.95 -5.29
N THR A 117 -10.90 6.03 -4.77
CA THR A 117 -10.99 4.60 -5.08
C THR A 117 -10.85 3.75 -3.83
N TYR A 118 -11.40 2.55 -3.90
CA TYR A 118 -11.26 1.48 -2.91
C TYR A 118 -10.69 0.21 -3.55
N PHE A 119 -10.10 0.28 -4.75
CA PHE A 119 -9.49 -0.88 -5.38
C PHE A 119 -8.35 -1.48 -4.55
N ASP A 120 -7.69 -0.68 -3.71
CA ASP A 120 -6.75 -1.20 -2.72
C ASP A 120 -7.43 -2.05 -1.62
N TYR A 121 -8.74 -2.16 -1.56
CA TYR A 121 -9.46 -3.12 -0.70
C TYR A 121 -10.16 -4.23 -1.50
N VAL A 122 -9.94 -4.29 -2.82
CA VAL A 122 -10.41 -5.38 -3.68
C VAL A 122 -9.28 -6.40 -3.86
N PRO A 123 -9.54 -7.72 -3.69
CA PRO A 123 -8.54 -8.76 -3.91
C PRO A 123 -7.86 -8.62 -5.29
N GLN A 124 -6.54 -8.78 -5.37
CA GLN A 124 -5.77 -8.54 -6.59
C GLN A 124 -6.28 -9.28 -7.82
N TYR A 125 -6.72 -10.52 -7.64
CA TYR A 125 -7.24 -11.35 -8.71
C TYR A 125 -8.52 -10.78 -9.36
N LEU A 126 -9.30 -9.97 -8.64
CA LEU A 126 -10.58 -9.43 -9.10
C LEU A 126 -10.49 -7.98 -9.63
N ARG A 127 -9.29 -7.38 -9.61
CA ARG A 127 -9.08 -6.00 -10.08
C ARG A 127 -8.88 -5.94 -11.58
#